data_AF-A0A5B9M2Y5-F1
#
_entry.id   AF-A0A5B9M2Y5-F1
#
_cell.length_a   1.000
_cell.length_b   1.000
_cell.length_c   1.000
_cell.angle_alpha   90.00
_cell.angle_beta   90.00
_cell.angle_gamma   90.00
#
_symmetry.space_group_name_H-M   'P 1'
#
loop_
_entity.id
_entity.type
_entity.pdbx_description
1 polymer ?
#
loop_
_entity_poly.entity_id
_entity_poly.type
_entity_poly.pdbx_seq_one_letter_code
_entity_poly.pdbx_strand_id
1 'polypeptide(L)' 'MANEIKQLVIGISREGEIIVKSNRGRIYPVKVSPDLSFSCEDLFRHTDMELYATINTEVQPWECVSIEYVEPE' A
#
# COMPACT_ATOMS: atom_id res chain seq x y z
N MET A 1 4.63 -9.11 -16.88
CA MET A 1 3.51 -8.52 -16.11
C MET A 1 2.85 -9.60 -15.25
N ALA A 2 3.57 -10.18 -14.31
CA ALA A 2 3.09 -11.34 -13.51
C ALA A 2 3.40 -11.25 -12.01
N ASN A 3 4.03 -10.17 -11.53
CA ASN A 3 4.61 -10.11 -10.19
C ASN A 3 4.18 -8.86 -9.41
N GLU A 4 2.97 -8.37 -9.68
CA GLU A 4 2.33 -7.32 -8.88
C GLU A 4 1.17 -7.89 -8.08
N ILE A 5 1.03 -7.45 -6.84
CA ILE A 5 -0.10 -7.82 -5.98
C ILE A 5 -0.75 -6.56 -5.42
N LYS A 6 -2.09 -6.53 -5.38
CA LYS A 6 -2.85 -5.47 -4.73
C LYS A 6 -3.21 -5.89 -3.31
N GLN A 7 -2.98 -5.01 -2.33
CA GLN A 7 -3.27 -5.26 -0.92
C GLN A 7 -3.87 -4.03 -0.26
N LEU A 8 -4.74 -4.25 0.73
CA LEU A 8 -5.37 -3.17 1.48
C LEU A 8 -4.32 -2.45 2.35
N VAL A 9 -4.25 -1.14 2.25
CA VAL A 9 -3.44 -0.28 3.13
C VAL A 9 -4.19 -0.09 4.45
N ILE A 10 -3.51 -0.38 5.55
CA ILE A 10 -4.06 -0.25 6.90
C ILE A 10 -3.27 0.71 7.79
N GLY A 11 -2.22 1.34 7.25
CA GLY A 11 -1.44 2.36 7.95
C GLY A 11 -0.11 2.66 7.30
N ILE A 12 0.65 3.52 7.97
CA ILE A 12 2.02 3.88 7.61
C ILE A 12 2.90 3.77 8.86
N SER A 13 4.12 3.26 8.71
CA SER A 13 5.10 3.17 9.78
C SER A 13 5.77 4.52 10.01
N ARG A 14 6.44 4.67 11.17
CA ARG A 14 7.24 5.86 11.46
C ARG A 14 8.42 6.05 10.48
N GLU A 15 8.88 4.96 9.86
CA GLU A 15 9.98 4.96 8.89
C GLU A 15 9.49 5.24 7.45
N GLY A 16 8.18 5.49 7.27
CA GLY A 16 7.58 5.79 5.97
C GLY A 16 7.23 4.56 5.14
N GLU A 17 7.19 3.37 5.75
CA GLU A 17 6.72 2.16 5.07
C GLU A 17 5.20 2.08 5.10
N ILE A 18 4.59 1.54 4.04
CA ILE A 18 3.15 1.27 4.01
C ILE A 18 2.89 -0.04 4.71
N ILE A 19 1.95 -0.06 5.64
CA ILE A 19 1.47 -1.27 6.28
C ILE A 19 0.27 -1.79 5.50
N VAL A 20 0.39 -2.99 4.94
CA VAL A 20 -0.69 -3.61 4.15
C VAL A 20 -1.24 -4.85 4.84
N LYS A 21 -2.51 -5.16 4.58
CA LYS A 21 -3.17 -6.41 4.94
C LYS A 21 -3.46 -7.21 3.68
N SER A 22 -3.00 -8.46 3.68
CA SER A 22 -3.26 -9.36 2.57
C SER A 22 -4.67 -9.92 2.55
N ASN A 23 -5.11 -10.40 1.38
CA ASN A 23 -6.34 -11.20 1.24
C ASN A 23 -6.36 -12.46 2.14
N ARG A 24 -5.18 -12.93 2.59
CA ARG A 24 -5.04 -14.05 3.55
C ARG A 24 -4.92 -13.60 5.01
N GLY A 25 -5.16 -12.32 5.30
CA GLY A 25 -5.13 -11.74 6.64
C GLY A 25 -3.74 -11.44 7.21
N ARG A 26 -2.65 -11.74 6.49
CA ARG A 26 -1.29 -11.38 6.94
C ARG A 26 -1.06 -9.88 6.81
N ILE A 27 -0.45 -9.28 7.82
CA ILE A 27 -0.07 -7.87 7.85
C ILE A 27 1.45 -7.77 7.74
N TYR A 28 1.94 -6.88 6.88
CA TYR A 28 3.38 -6.68 6.69
C TYR A 28 3.69 -5.27 6.16
N PRO A 29 4.91 -4.75 6.43
CA PRO A 29 5.37 -3.50 5.86
C PRO A 29 5.85 -3.67 4.42
N VAL A 30 5.73 -2.60 3.63
CA VAL A 30 6.21 -2.51 2.24
C VAL A 30 6.86 -1.15 2.05
N LYS A 31 8.02 -1.12 1.39
CA LYS A 31 8.69 0.15 1.09
C LYS A 31 7.91 0.95 0.07
N VAL A 32 7.88 2.26 0.22
CA VAL A 32 7.33 3.15 -0.80
C VAL A 32 8.39 3.36 -1.88
N SER A 33 8.01 3.20 -3.15
CA SER A 33 8.92 3.52 -4.26
C SER A 33 9.37 4.98 -4.17
N PRO A 34 10.64 5.32 -4.50
CA PRO A 34 11.13 6.70 -4.48
C PRO A 34 10.31 7.68 -5.33
N ASP A 35 9.65 7.17 -6.37
CA ASP A 35 8.83 7.96 -7.30
C ASP A 35 7.39 8.18 -6.79
N LEU A 36 7.01 7.52 -5.69
CA LEU A 36 5.68 7.58 -5.10
C LEU A 36 5.70 8.45 -3.84
N SER A 37 4.94 9.55 -3.86
CA SER A 37 4.73 10.37 -2.66
C SER A 37 3.52 9.85 -1.88
N PHE A 38 3.75 9.39 -0.65
CA PHE A 38 2.71 8.93 0.26
C PHE A 38 3.00 9.38 1.69
N SER A 39 1.99 9.90 2.38
CA SER A 39 2.09 10.47 3.72
C SER A 39 0.93 10.05 4.61
N CYS A 40 1.04 10.37 5.91
CA CYS A 40 -0.06 10.14 6.86
C CYS A 40 -1.36 10.85 6.44
N GLU A 41 -1.30 12.00 5.76
CA GLU A 41 -2.48 12.76 5.36
C GLU A 41 -3.31 12.02 4.29
N ASP A 42 -2.63 11.26 3.43
CA ASP A 42 -3.28 10.49 2.37
C ASP A 42 -4.18 9.38 2.95
N LEU A 43 -3.82 8.80 4.10
CA LEU A 43 -4.67 7.81 4.80
C LEU A 43 -6.04 8.35 5.20
N PHE A 44 -6.16 9.67 5.38
CA PHE A 44 -7.39 10.32 5.85
C PHE A 44 -8.05 11.20 4.79
N ARG A 45 -7.51 11.25 3.56
CA ARG A 45 -8.02 12.15 2.51
C ARG A 45 -9.43 11.79 2.06
N HIS A 46 -9.73 10.49 1.96
CA HIS A 46 -11.02 9.96 1.55
C HIS A 46 -11.47 8.91 2.58
N THR A 47 -12.04 9.38 3.69
CA THR A 47 -12.42 8.51 4.83
C THR A 47 -13.56 7.53 4.54
N ASP A 48 -14.24 7.73 3.42
CA ASP A 48 -15.32 6.92 2.87
C ASP A 48 -14.83 5.85 1.87
N MET A 49 -13.53 5.84 1.55
CA MET A 49 -12.92 4.92 0.59
C MET A 49 -11.90 4.00 1.26
N GLU A 50 -11.71 2.82 0.70
CA GLU A 50 -10.60 1.93 1.02
C GLU A 50 -9.35 2.32 0.22
N LEU A 51 -8.18 2.15 0.81
CA LEU A 51 -6.92 2.46 0.16
C LEU A 51 -6.20 1.17 -0.21
N TYR A 52 -5.84 0.99 -1.48
CA TYR A 52 -5.12 -0.19 -1.97
C TYR A 52 -3.73 0.18 -2.50
N ALA A 53 -2.74 -0.62 -2.15
CA ALA A 53 -1.37 -0.52 -2.65
C ALA A 53 -1.09 -1.61 -3.69
N THR A 54 -0.55 -1.22 -4.85
CA THR A 54 0.04 -2.15 -5.82
C THR A 54 1.50 -2.34 -5.47
N ILE A 55 1.89 -3.60 -5.25
CA ILE A 55 3.21 -3.99 -4.73
C ILE A 55 3.94 -4.78 -5.81
N ASN A 56 5.12 -4.31 -6.19
CA ASN A 56 6.07 -5.04 -7.04
C ASN A 56 6.82 -6.07 -6.18
N THR A 57 6.63 -7.34 -6.52
CA THR A 57 7.23 -8.49 -5.82
C THR A 57 8.54 -8.98 -6.45
N GLU A 58 9.00 -8.37 -7.55
CA GLU A 58 10.27 -8.70 -8.22
C GLU A 58 11.49 -8.07 -7.55
N VAL A 59 11.28 -6.99 -6.81
CA VAL A 59 12.33 -6.27 -6.08
C VAL A 59 12.43 -6.77 -4.65
N GLN A 60 13.63 -6.75 -4.07
CA GLN A 60 13.83 -7.11 -2.67
C GLN A 60 14.57 -5.98 -1.94
N PRO A 61 13.94 -5.33 -0.95
CA PRO A 61 12.60 -5.58 -0.41
C PRO A 61 11.47 -5.25 -1.41
N TRP A 62 10.27 -5.81 -1.20
CA TRP A 62 9.08 -5.48 -2.00
C TRP A 62 8.75 -3.99 -1.89
N GLU A 63 8.27 -3.41 -2.99
CA GLU A 63 8.01 -1.97 -3.11
C GLU A 63 6.58 -1.69 -3.59
N CYS A 64 5.95 -0.68 -2.98
CA CYS A 64 4.69 -0.12 -3.43
C CYS A 64 4.96 0.88 -4.56
N VAL A 65 4.37 0.62 -5.71
CA VAL A 65 4.57 1.39 -6.95
C VAL A 65 3.37 2.27 -7.29
N SER A 66 2.19 1.97 -6.75
CA SER A 66 1.00 2.81 -6.90
C SER A 66 0.01 2.62 -5.75
N ILE A 67 -0.83 3.62 -5.55
CA ILE A 67 -1.90 3.64 -4.54
C ILE A 67 -3.21 4.10 -5.20
N GLU A 68 -4.30 3.45 -4.85
CA GLU A 68 -5.64 3.70 -5.40
C GLU A 68 -6.66 3.79 -4.26
N TYR A 69 -7.58 4.76 -4.34
CA TYR A 69 -8.75 4.82 -3.47
C TYR A 69 -9.91 4.08 -4.17
N VAL A 70 -10.55 3.18 -3.45
CA VAL A 70 -11.61 2.29 -3.96
C VAL A 70 -12.83 2.42 -3.07
N GLU A 71 -14.02 2.58 -3.65
CA GLU A 71 -15.26 2.55 -2.87
C GLU A 71 -15.45 1.16 -2.25
N PRO A 72 -15.77 1.05 -0.95
CA PRO A 72 -16.06 -0.24 -0.33
C PRO A 72 -17.33 -0.85 -0.94
N GLU A 73 -17.28 -2.15 -1.27
CA GLU A 73 -18.43 -2.93 -1.77
C GLU A 73 -19.50 -3.20 -0.68
#